data_AF-A0A5Q4G3G0-F1
#
_entry.id   AF-A0A5Q4G3G0-F1
#
_cell.length_a   1.000
_cell.length_b   1.000
_cell.length_c   1.000
_cell.angle_alpha   90.00
_cell.angle_beta   90.00
_cell.angle_gamma   90.00
#
_symmetry.space_group_name_H-M   'P 1'
#
loop_
_entity.id
_entity.type
_entity.pdbx_description
1 polymer ?
#
loop_
_entity_poly.entity_id
_entity_poly.type
_entity_poly.pdbx_seq_one_letter_code
_entity_poly.pdbx_strand_id
1 'polypeptide(L)' 'MKFDLIHCDGLARRGRLSFARGTVETPAFMPVGTYGTVKAMTPE' A
#
# COMPACT_ATOMS: atom_id res chain seq x y z
N MET A 1 7.49 4.49 10.39
CA MET A 1 7.34 3.83 9.08
C MET A 1 8.58 2.99 8.86
N LYS A 2 8.42 1.71 8.52
CA LYS A 2 9.53 0.80 8.19
C LYS A 2 9.23 0.09 6.87
N PHE A 3 10.21 -0.01 5.99
CA PHE A 3 10.10 -0.82 4.76
C PHE A 3 10.98 -2.07 4.89
N ASP A 4 10.40 -3.23 4.60
CA ASP A 4 11.07 -4.53 4.58
C ASP A 4 10.99 -5.11 3.16
N LEU A 5 12.15 -5.40 2.55
CA LEU A 5 12.23 -6.10 1.25
C LEU A 5 12.19 -7.61 1.51
N ILE A 6 11.18 -8.30 1.00
CA ILE A 6 10.93 -9.72 1.28
C ILE A 6 11.58 -10.60 0.19
N HIS A 7 11.37 -10.26 -1.08
CA HIS A 7 11.91 -11.02 -2.21
C HIS A 7 12.05 -10.15 -3.45
N CYS A 8 12.98 -10.54 -4.33
CA CYS A 8 13.18 -9.92 -5.64
C CYS A 8 13.22 -11.00 -6.72
N ASP A 9 12.58 -10.72 -7.84
CA ASP A 9 12.71 -11.48 -9.09
C ASP A 9 13.08 -10.49 -10.21
N GLY A 10 14.35 -10.54 -10.64
CA GLY A 10 14.92 -9.49 -11.50
C GLY A 10 14.75 -8.08 -10.90
N LEU A 11 14.01 -7.22 -11.61
CA LEU A 11 13.71 -5.85 -11.15
C LEU A 11 12.43 -5.74 -10.30
N ALA A 12 11.63 -6.82 -10.24
CA ALA A 12 10.42 -6.87 -9.44
C ALA A 12 10.75 -7.04 -7.96
N ARG A 13 9.98 -6.35 -7.10
CA ARG A 13 10.23 -6.30 -5.64
C ARG A 13 8.94 -6.54 -4.87
N ARG A 14 8.96 -7.58 -4.04
CA ARG A 14 7.95 -7.84 -3.02
C ARG A 14 8.44 -7.27 -1.70
N GLY A 15 7.69 -6.35 -1.10
CA GLY A 15 8.06 -5.76 0.19
C GLY A 15 6.85 -5.43 1.06
N ARG A 16 7.12 -4.97 2.27
CA ARG A 16 6.11 -4.60 3.26
C ARG A 16 6.45 -3.26 3.87
N LEU A 17 5.45 -2.38 3.95
CA LEU A 17 5.51 -1.11 4.64
C LEU A 17 4.73 -1.21 5.95
N SER A 18 5.39 -1.03 7.08
CA SER A 18 4.77 -1.07 8.40
C SER A 18 4.53 0.34 8.94
N PHE A 19 3.28 0.61 9.34
CA PHE A 19 2.82 1.85 9.96
C PHE A 19 2.10 1.54 11.28
N ALA A 20 1.90 2.55 12.13
CA ALA A 20 1.15 2.39 13.39
C ALA A 20 -0.30 1.93 13.16
N ARG A 21 -0.89 2.29 12.02
CA ARG A 21 -2.28 1.96 11.63
C ARG A 21 -2.42 0.65 10.83
N GLY A 22 -1.33 -0.12 10.67
CA GLY A 22 -1.33 -1.36 9.90
C GLY A 22 -0.19 -1.46 8.88
N THR A 23 -0.24 -2.51 8.06
CA THR A 23 0.80 -2.85 7.08
C THR A 23 0.27 -2.75 5.65
N VAL A 24 1.11 -2.30 4.73
CA VAL A 24 0.82 -2.27 3.28
C VAL A 24 1.81 -3.19 2.57
N GLU A 25 1.28 -4.11 1.78
CA GLU A 25 2.06 -5.04 0.97
C GLU A 25 2.39 -4.41 -0.40
N THR A 26 3.65 -4.41 -0.83
CA THR A 26 4.08 -3.88 -2.14
C THR A 26 4.36 -5.03 -3.12
N PRO A 27 3.98 -4.91 -4.41
CA PRO A 27 3.43 -3.72 -5.09
C PRO A 27 1.99 -3.39 -4.66
N ALA A 28 1.67 -2.11 -4.49
CA ALA A 28 0.35 -1.64 -4.09
C ALA A 28 -0.20 -0.63 -5.11
N PHE A 29 -1.49 -0.73 -5.43
CA PHE A 29 -2.24 0.29 -6.17
C PHE A 29 -3.22 0.96 -5.20
N MET A 30 -3.00 2.23 -4.91
CA MET A 30 -3.76 2.96 -3.90
C MET A 30 -4.93 3.70 -4.56
N PRO A 31 -6.18 3.56 -4.05
CA PRO A 31 -7.29 4.37 -4.54
C PRO A 31 -7.05 5.85 -4.20
N VAL A 32 -7.49 6.75 -5.07
CA VAL A 32 -7.35 8.19 -4.87
C VAL A 32 -8.62 8.75 -4.27
N GLY A 33 -8.50 9.29 -3.05
CA GLY A 33 -9.55 10.08 -2.44
C GLY A 33 -9.34 11.56 -2.72
N THR A 34 -10.31 12.21 -3.36
CA THR A 34 -10.30 13.66 -3.56
C THR A 34 -11.46 14.24 -2.75
N TYR A 35 -11.22 15.35 -2.03
CA TYR A 35 -12.22 15.95 -1.12
C TYR A 35 -12.72 15.00 -0.03
N GLY A 36 -11.83 14.17 0.52
CA GLY A 36 -12.15 13.31 1.67
C GLY A 36 -12.92 12.03 1.35
N THR A 37 -13.15 11.71 0.07
CA THR A 37 -13.84 10.49 -0.35
C THR A 37 -13.19 9.87 -1.58
N VAL A 38 -13.24 8.54 -1.69
CA VAL A 38 -13.02 7.86 -2.97
C VAL A 38 -14.37 7.83 -3.68
N LYS A 39 -14.42 8.44 -4.87
CA LYS A 39 -15.68 8.69 -5.57
C LYS A 39 -16.47 7.39 -5.76
N ALA A 40 -17.75 7.44 -5.37
CA ALA A 40 -18.71 6.34 -5.48
C ALA A 40 -18.39 5.08 -4.65
N MET A 41 -17.53 5.17 -3.63
CA MET A 41 -17.23 4.07 -2.71
C MET A 41 -17.37 4.49 -1.25
N THR A 42 -17.81 3.56 -0.41
CA THR A 42 -17.82 3.68 1.05
C THR A 42 -16.56 3.01 1.64
N PRO A 43 -16.06 3.43 2.83
CA PRO A 43 -14.85 2.84 3.43
C PRO A 43 -15.01 1.42 3.98
N GLU A 44 -16.24 0.98 4.24
CA GLU A 44 -16.58 -0.38 4.70
C GLU A 44 -16.51 -1.42 3.57
#